data_AF-A0A958N591-F1
#
_entry.id   AF-A0A958N591-F1
#
_cell.length_a   1.000
_cell.length_b   1.000
_cell.length_c   1.000
_cell.angle_alpha   90.00
_cell.angle_beta   90.00
_cell.angle_gamma   90.00
#
_symmetry.space_group_name_H-M   'P 1'
#
loop_
_entity.id
_entity.type
_entity.pdbx_description
1 polymer ?
#
loop_
_entity_poly.entity_id
_entity_poly.type
_entity_poly.pdbx_seq_one_letter_code
_entity_poly.pdbx_strand_id
1 'polypeptide(L)'
;MVSSEKPSFEGLYDSLKELGNKDLQMTILFCHLLLMARKKKTTSYRTPAQAMGMFSAGLGGHLEELFQLNHKKGDPLYGSLVVNKSEQVPSEGFFNAAVRHGLHAEFSNNDERKSFWESEVNRSFAATVSSEIKDLFDGLSLVQRKELEVLIGSKIS
;
A
#
# COMPACT_ATOMS: atom_id res chain seq x y z
N MET A 1 -33.39 10.40 2.15
CA MET A 1 -32.84 9.03 2.12
C MET A 1 -31.43 9.12 1.56
N VAL A 2 -30.41 9.10 2.42
CA VAL A 2 -29.02 9.03 1.96
C VAL A 2 -28.76 7.55 1.66
N SER A 3 -28.45 7.24 0.40
CA SER A 3 -28.11 5.88 -0.02
C SER A 3 -26.99 5.34 0.88
N SER A 4 -27.23 4.23 1.57
CA SER A 4 -26.25 3.56 2.44
C SER A 4 -25.27 2.73 1.60
N GLU A 5 -24.66 3.33 0.59
CA GLU A 5 -23.63 2.65 -0.18
C GLU A 5 -22.44 2.37 0.74
N LYS A 6 -21.99 1.11 0.74
CA LYS A 6 -20.78 0.73 1.46
C LYS A 6 -19.61 1.51 0.86
N PRO A 7 -18.72 2.10 1.68
CA PRO A 7 -17.55 2.80 1.17
C PRO A 7 -16.76 1.92 0.19
N SER A 8 -16.39 2.50 -0.95
CA SER A 8 -15.59 1.86 -1.99
C SER A 8 -14.33 2.69 -2.25
N PHE A 9 -13.31 2.10 -2.88
CA PHE A 9 -12.12 2.87 -3.27
C PHE A 9 -12.42 3.92 -4.33
N GLU A 10 -13.42 3.70 -5.19
CA GLU A 10 -13.91 4.71 -6.14
C GLU A 10 -14.58 5.88 -5.40
N GLY A 11 -15.45 5.60 -4.42
CA GLY A 11 -16.06 6.63 -3.59
C GLY A 11 -15.03 7.39 -2.74
N LEU A 12 -13.98 6.70 -2.25
CA LEU A 12 -12.86 7.33 -1.57
C LEU A 12 -12.04 8.20 -2.53
N TYR A 13 -11.79 7.76 -3.76
CA TYR A 13 -11.13 8.58 -4.78
C TYR A 13 -11.90 9.88 -5.00
N ASP A 14 -13.22 9.78 -5.18
CA ASP A 14 -14.10 10.94 -5.36
C ASP A 14 -14.12 11.87 -4.13
N SER A 15 -14.08 11.32 -2.92
CA SER A 15 -14.08 12.11 -1.68
C SER A 15 -12.72 12.75 -1.41
N LEU A 16 -11.63 12.17 -1.91
CA LEU A 16 -10.26 12.66 -1.72
C LEU A 16 -9.72 13.51 -2.87
N LYS A 17 -10.44 13.65 -4.00
CA LYS A 17 -9.98 14.34 -5.22
C LYS A 17 -9.54 15.80 -5.04
N GLU A 18 -9.90 16.43 -3.92
CA GLU A 18 -9.47 17.78 -3.57
C GLU A 18 -8.02 17.83 -3.05
N LEU A 19 -7.46 16.68 -2.65
CA LEU A 19 -6.02 16.54 -2.41
C LEU A 19 -5.27 16.71 -3.74
N GLY A 20 -4.05 17.23 -3.68
CA GLY A 20 -3.15 17.22 -4.83
C GLY A 20 -3.04 15.79 -5.40
N ASN A 21 -2.96 15.66 -6.72
CA ASN A 21 -3.07 14.38 -7.43
C ASN A 21 -2.12 13.29 -6.86
N LYS A 22 -0.92 13.69 -6.45
CA LYS A 22 0.08 12.78 -5.87
C LYS A 22 -0.28 12.29 -4.46
N ASP A 23 -0.68 13.19 -3.55
CA ASP A 23 -1.02 12.85 -2.17
C ASP A 23 -2.28 11.97 -2.12
N LEU A 24 -3.25 12.28 -3.00
CA LEU A 24 -4.41 11.44 -3.27
C LEU A 24 -4.00 10.00 -3.65
N GLN A 25 -3.16 9.88 -4.67
CA GLN A 25 -2.71 8.59 -5.19
C GLN A 25 -1.96 7.77 -4.13
N MET A 26 -1.06 8.40 -3.37
CA MET A 26 -0.32 7.74 -2.29
C MET A 26 -1.24 7.30 -1.15
N THR A 27 -2.21 8.13 -0.77
CA THR A 27 -3.21 7.80 0.26
C THR A 27 -4.02 6.57 -0.16
N ILE A 28 -4.53 6.55 -1.40
CA ILE A 28 -5.31 5.43 -1.91
C ILE A 28 -4.48 4.15 -2.01
N LEU A 29 -3.26 4.25 -2.53
CA LEU A 29 -2.33 3.12 -2.62
C LEU A 29 -2.13 2.50 -1.23
N PHE A 30 -1.76 3.33 -0.26
CA PHE A 30 -1.49 2.87 1.09
C PHE A 30 -2.72 2.22 1.73
N CYS A 31 -3.90 2.85 1.61
CA CYS A 31 -5.15 2.30 2.12
C CYS A 31 -5.52 0.95 1.48
N HIS A 32 -5.27 0.81 0.18
CA HIS A 32 -5.45 -0.45 -0.52
C HIS A 32 -4.56 -1.55 0.05
N LEU A 33 -3.27 -1.29 0.19
CA LEU A 33 -2.31 -2.26 0.69
C LEU A 33 -2.57 -2.61 2.17
N LEU A 34 -3.02 -1.64 2.97
CA LEU A 34 -3.41 -1.88 4.36
C LEU A 34 -4.63 -2.81 4.47
N LEU A 35 -5.64 -2.63 3.60
CA LEU A 35 -6.78 -3.54 3.51
C LEU A 35 -6.34 -4.96 3.12
N MET A 36 -5.40 -5.07 2.18
CA MET A 36 -4.85 -6.35 1.74
C MET A 36 -4.07 -7.05 2.86
N ALA A 37 -3.26 -6.28 3.61
CA ALA A 37 -2.53 -6.76 4.77
C ALA A 37 -3.48 -7.38 5.81
N ARG A 38 -4.56 -6.68 6.15
CA ARG A 38 -5.59 -7.14 7.10
C ARG A 38 -6.29 -8.42 6.66
N LYS A 39 -6.58 -8.51 5.36
CA LYS A 39 -7.18 -9.70 4.77
C LYS A 39 -6.18 -10.86 4.64
N LYS A 40 -4.91 -10.64 5.01
CA LYS A 40 -3.79 -11.57 4.80
C LYS A 40 -3.70 -12.03 3.35
N LYS A 41 -3.84 -11.08 2.43
CA LYS A 41 -3.83 -11.32 0.98
C LYS A 41 -2.81 -10.44 0.29
N THR A 42 -2.28 -10.93 -0.81
CA THR A 42 -1.52 -10.15 -1.79
C THR A 42 -2.44 -9.66 -2.90
N THR A 43 -2.00 -8.65 -3.63
CA THR A 43 -2.72 -8.05 -4.76
C THR A 43 -1.84 -8.00 -6.00
N SER A 44 -2.45 -7.97 -7.18
CA SER A 44 -1.71 -7.75 -8.42
C SER A 44 -1.58 -6.27 -8.72
N TYR A 45 -0.51 -5.84 -9.37
CA TYR A 45 -0.26 -4.43 -9.77
C TYR A 45 -1.47 -3.71 -10.38
N ARG A 46 -2.32 -4.42 -11.13
CA ARG A 46 -3.52 -3.83 -11.76
C ARG A 46 -4.50 -3.26 -10.74
N THR A 47 -4.74 -3.94 -9.63
CA THR A 47 -5.81 -3.60 -8.70
C THR A 47 -5.57 -2.28 -7.95
N PRO A 48 -4.42 -2.03 -7.28
CA PRO A 48 -4.15 -0.74 -6.67
C PRO A 48 -3.99 0.38 -7.72
N ALA A 49 -3.43 0.10 -8.90
CA ALA A 49 -3.34 1.10 -9.96
C ALA A 49 -4.73 1.57 -10.43
N GLN A 50 -5.68 0.63 -10.62
CA GLN A 50 -7.07 0.96 -10.95
C GLN A 50 -7.73 1.78 -9.84
N ALA A 51 -7.50 1.43 -8.56
CA ALA A 51 -8.01 2.21 -7.43
C ALA A 51 -7.47 3.66 -7.42
N MET A 52 -6.24 3.85 -7.88
CA MET A 52 -5.61 5.18 -8.03
C MET A 52 -6.01 5.91 -9.33
N GLY A 53 -6.91 5.34 -10.14
CA GLY A 53 -7.32 5.94 -11.42
C GLY A 53 -6.22 5.95 -12.48
N MET A 54 -5.24 5.02 -12.40
CA MET A 54 -4.08 5.00 -13.31
C MET A 54 -3.80 3.62 -13.93
N PHE A 55 -2.95 3.60 -14.96
CA PHE A 55 -2.45 2.36 -15.54
C PHE A 55 -1.36 1.73 -14.67
N SER A 56 -1.32 0.39 -14.62
CA SER A 56 -0.37 -0.36 -13.79
C SER A 56 1.10 -0.09 -14.12
N ALA A 57 1.41 0.30 -15.35
CA ALA A 57 2.77 0.68 -15.75
C ALA A 57 3.31 1.90 -14.97
N GLY A 58 2.43 2.79 -14.49
CA GLY A 58 2.79 3.97 -13.70
C GLY A 58 2.87 3.71 -12.18
N LEU A 59 2.52 2.51 -11.72
CA LEU A 59 2.46 2.20 -10.29
C LEU A 59 3.86 2.08 -9.66
N GLY A 60 4.88 1.71 -10.44
CA GLY A 60 6.23 1.45 -9.93
C GLY A 60 6.84 2.63 -9.17
N GLY A 61 6.66 3.86 -9.67
CA GLY A 61 7.17 5.07 -9.00
C GLY A 61 6.51 5.31 -7.64
N HIS A 62 5.20 5.06 -7.53
CA HIS A 62 4.47 5.21 -6.27
C HIS A 62 4.85 4.12 -5.26
N LEU A 63 5.11 2.90 -5.73
CA LEU A 63 5.60 1.83 -4.86
C LEU A 63 7.01 2.10 -4.34
N GLU A 64 7.89 2.67 -5.17
CA GLU A 64 9.24 3.09 -4.74
C GLU A 64 9.17 4.22 -3.69
N GLU A 65 8.28 5.20 -3.88
CA GLU A 65 8.09 6.26 -2.90
C GLU A 65 7.50 5.73 -1.58
N LEU A 66 6.50 4.85 -1.68
CA LEU A 66 5.92 4.20 -0.50
C LEU A 66 6.99 3.37 0.23
N PHE A 67 7.83 2.66 -0.52
CA PHE A 67 8.94 1.91 0.02
C PHE A 67 9.87 2.81 0.84
N GLN A 68 10.28 3.96 0.31
CA GLN A 68 11.15 4.91 1.01
C GLN A 68 10.49 5.44 2.29
N LEU A 69 9.20 5.77 2.23
CA LEU A 69 8.43 6.21 3.38
C LEU A 69 8.39 5.13 4.47
N ASN A 70 8.06 3.88 4.11
CA ASN A 70 8.01 2.77 5.06
C ASN A 70 9.40 2.47 5.65
N HIS A 71 10.42 2.40 4.79
CA HIS A 71 11.79 2.13 5.23
C HIS A 71 12.29 3.19 6.21
N LYS A 72 12.09 4.48 5.90
CA LYS A 72 12.49 5.60 6.77
C LYS A 72 11.80 5.55 8.15
N LYS A 73 10.56 5.06 8.19
CA LYS A 73 9.76 4.95 9.43
C LYS A 73 9.99 3.63 10.18
N GLY A 74 10.73 2.67 9.59
CA GLY A 74 10.88 1.33 10.15
C GLY A 74 9.63 0.45 10.00
N ASP A 75 8.67 0.88 9.20
CA ASP A 75 7.43 0.16 8.92
C ASP A 75 7.69 -1.09 8.06
N PRO A 76 6.73 -2.04 8.03
CA PRO A 76 6.73 -3.08 7.01
C PRO A 76 6.71 -2.45 5.61
N LEU A 77 7.42 -3.09 4.67
CA LEU A 77 7.39 -2.67 3.28
C LEU A 77 6.06 -3.10 2.65
N TYR A 78 5.02 -2.28 2.74
CA TYR A 78 3.69 -2.62 2.23
C TYR A 78 3.66 -2.90 0.72
N GLY A 79 4.65 -2.39 -0.04
CA GLY A 79 4.88 -2.75 -1.44
C GLY A 79 5.10 -4.26 -1.67
N SER A 80 5.53 -5.02 -0.65
CA SER A 80 5.67 -6.49 -0.67
C SER A 80 4.35 -7.22 -0.94
N LEU A 81 3.20 -6.57 -0.71
CA LEU A 81 1.88 -7.13 -0.97
C LEU A 81 1.51 -7.07 -2.45
N VAL A 82 2.24 -6.32 -3.28
CA VAL A 82 2.00 -6.22 -4.72
C VAL A 82 2.87 -7.24 -5.44
N VAL A 83 2.22 -8.26 -6.01
CA VAL A 83 2.89 -9.39 -6.65
C VAL A 83 2.60 -9.48 -8.14
N ASN A 84 3.53 -10.07 -8.88
CA ASN A 84 3.27 -10.58 -10.20
C ASN A 84 2.34 -11.80 -10.10
N LYS A 85 1.26 -11.83 -10.90
CA LYS A 85 0.30 -12.93 -10.87
C LYS A 85 0.90 -14.27 -11.30
N SER A 86 1.84 -14.29 -12.23
CA SER A 86 2.43 -15.55 -12.70
C SER A 86 3.43 -16.13 -11.70
N GLU A 87 4.23 -15.27 -11.08
CA GLU A 87 5.35 -15.69 -10.20
C GLU A 87 4.95 -15.74 -8.73
N GLN A 88 3.81 -15.15 -8.37
CA GLN A 88 3.32 -15.01 -6.99
C GLN A 88 4.30 -14.31 -6.03
N VAL A 89 5.28 -13.59 -6.55
CA VAL A 89 6.24 -12.74 -5.82
C VAL A 89 6.26 -11.32 -6.41
N PRO A 90 6.82 -10.31 -5.72
CA PRO A 90 6.98 -8.97 -6.26
C PRO A 90 7.84 -8.92 -7.52
N SER A 91 7.72 -7.85 -8.32
CA SER A 91 8.60 -7.66 -9.47
C SER A 91 10.04 -7.38 -9.05
N GLU A 92 10.96 -7.46 -10.01
CA GLU A 92 12.37 -7.10 -9.82
C GLU A 92 12.57 -5.70 -9.25
N GLY A 93 11.69 -4.75 -9.57
CA GLY A 93 11.73 -3.40 -9.03
C GLY A 93 11.71 -3.34 -7.50
N PHE A 94 10.96 -4.23 -6.84
CA PHE A 94 10.91 -4.32 -5.37
C PHE A 94 12.24 -4.80 -4.78
N PHE A 95 12.85 -5.83 -5.37
CA PHE A 95 14.13 -6.36 -4.91
C PHE A 95 15.28 -5.39 -5.18
N ASN A 96 15.27 -4.73 -6.34
CA ASN A 96 16.23 -3.69 -6.67
C ASN A 96 16.10 -2.48 -5.73
N ALA A 97 14.89 -2.14 -5.27
CA ALA A 97 14.70 -1.13 -4.23
C ALA A 97 15.31 -1.57 -2.89
N ALA A 98 15.08 -2.82 -2.47
CA ALA A 98 15.67 -3.35 -1.23
C ALA A 98 17.20 -3.30 -1.22
N VAL A 99 17.85 -3.63 -2.35
CA VAL A 99 19.30 -3.49 -2.50
C VAL A 99 19.73 -2.03 -2.47
N ARG A 100 19.07 -1.18 -3.27
CA ARG A 100 19.40 0.25 -3.39
C ARG A 100 19.31 0.99 -2.05
N HIS A 101 18.35 0.62 -1.20
CA HIS A 101 18.13 1.24 0.10
C HIS A 101 18.84 0.51 1.26
N GLY A 102 19.69 -0.48 0.95
CA GLY A 102 20.56 -1.13 1.94
C GLY A 102 19.88 -2.13 2.88
N LEU A 103 18.67 -2.60 2.56
CA LEU A 103 17.99 -3.67 3.32
C LEU A 103 18.54 -5.06 2.99
N HIS A 104 19.22 -5.19 1.85
CA HIS A 104 19.90 -6.40 1.43
C HIS A 104 21.13 -6.03 0.59
N ALA A 105 22.23 -6.79 0.67
CA ALA A 105 23.44 -6.47 -0.09
C ALA A 105 23.27 -6.79 -1.59
N GLU A 106 22.81 -8.01 -1.88
CA GLU A 106 22.45 -8.49 -3.21
C GLU A 106 21.59 -9.76 -3.08
N PHE A 107 20.80 -10.11 -4.09
CA PHE A 107 20.05 -11.37 -4.10
C PHE A 107 20.73 -12.37 -5.04
N SER A 108 21.30 -13.43 -4.49
CA SER A 108 22.10 -14.40 -5.24
C SER A 108 21.25 -15.40 -6.02
N ASN A 109 20.03 -15.65 -5.56
CA ASN A 109 19.13 -16.63 -6.14
C ASN A 109 17.65 -16.34 -5.79
N ASN A 110 16.75 -17.15 -6.36
CA ASN A 110 15.31 -16.99 -6.16
C ASN A 110 14.84 -17.38 -4.76
N ASP A 111 15.55 -18.27 -4.06
CA ASP A 111 15.17 -18.70 -2.71
C ASP A 111 15.40 -17.56 -1.70
N GLU A 112 16.53 -16.84 -1.81
CA GLU A 112 16.81 -15.63 -1.02
C GLU A 112 15.76 -14.55 -1.24
N ARG A 113 15.38 -14.30 -2.51
CA ARG A 113 14.31 -13.35 -2.86
C ARG A 113 13.00 -13.74 -2.22
N LYS A 114 12.65 -15.03 -2.30
CA LYS A 114 11.41 -15.55 -1.72
C LYS A 114 11.42 -15.43 -0.19
N SER A 115 12.49 -15.80 0.48
CA SER A 115 12.61 -15.68 1.94
C SER A 115 12.55 -14.23 2.43
N PHE A 116 13.22 -13.31 1.74
CA PHE A 116 13.13 -11.87 2.04
C PHE A 116 11.70 -11.36 1.86
N TRP A 117 11.07 -11.68 0.74
CA TRP A 117 9.69 -11.28 0.47
C TRP A 117 8.70 -11.85 1.48
N GLU A 118 8.80 -13.14 1.81
CA GLU A 118 7.93 -13.79 2.81
C GLU A 118 8.06 -13.14 4.19
N SER A 119 9.28 -12.76 4.58
CA SER A 119 9.52 -11.99 5.81
C SER A 119 8.75 -10.66 5.80
N GLU A 120 8.87 -9.87 4.73
CA GLU A 120 8.21 -8.57 4.61
C GLU A 120 6.69 -8.65 4.48
N VAL A 121 6.18 -9.66 3.76
CA VAL A 121 4.75 -9.95 3.67
C VAL A 121 4.20 -10.31 5.05
N ASN A 122 4.91 -11.16 5.80
CA ASN A 122 4.48 -11.57 7.14
C ASN A 122 4.52 -10.39 8.11
N ARG A 123 5.53 -9.52 8.03
CA ARG A 123 5.57 -8.26 8.78
C ARG A 123 4.37 -7.38 8.45
N SER A 124 4.03 -7.26 7.16
CA SER A 124 2.87 -6.48 6.71
C SER A 124 1.56 -7.06 7.26
N PHE A 125 1.42 -8.39 7.29
CA PHE A 125 0.23 -9.07 7.87
C PHE A 125 0.14 -8.96 9.39
N ALA A 126 1.29 -8.92 10.08
CA ALA A 126 1.36 -8.78 11.53
C ALA A 126 1.23 -7.33 12.00
N ALA A 127 1.41 -6.37 11.09
CA ALA A 127 1.35 -4.95 11.41
C ALA A 127 -0.03 -4.56 11.92
N THR A 128 -0.08 -4.13 13.18
CA THR A 128 -1.14 -3.25 13.65
C THR A 128 -0.98 -1.90 12.97
N VAL A 129 -2.09 -1.28 12.57
CA VAL A 129 -2.11 0.13 12.13
C VAL A 129 -1.53 0.96 13.27
N SER A 130 -0.25 1.28 13.19
CA SER A 130 0.42 2.08 14.19
C SER A 130 -0.01 3.54 14.02
N SER A 131 0.29 4.35 15.03
CA SER A 131 0.04 5.78 15.07
C SER A 131 0.64 6.57 13.89
N GLU A 132 1.49 5.96 13.06
CA GLU A 132 2.31 6.66 12.07
C GLU A 132 1.68 6.84 10.67
N ILE A 133 0.48 6.26 10.45
CA ILE A 133 -0.32 6.57 9.25
C ILE A 133 -1.08 7.90 9.43
N LYS A 134 -1.07 8.49 10.64
CA LYS A 134 -1.68 9.78 10.92
C LYS A 134 -1.19 10.87 9.96
N ASP A 135 0.11 10.93 9.67
CA ASP A 135 0.66 11.97 8.79
C ASP A 135 0.08 11.90 7.37
N LEU A 136 -0.17 10.69 6.84
CA LEU A 136 -0.82 10.50 5.53
C LEU A 136 -2.30 10.90 5.58
N PHE A 137 -2.89 10.94 6.77
CA PHE A 137 -4.28 11.28 7.01
C PHE A 137 -4.50 12.65 7.64
N ASP A 138 -3.44 13.41 7.92
CA ASP A 138 -3.55 14.69 8.62
C ASP A 138 -4.32 15.71 7.78
N GLY A 139 -4.21 15.62 6.46
CA GLY A 139 -5.00 16.41 5.51
C GLY A 139 -6.45 15.96 5.33
N LEU A 140 -6.86 14.82 5.91
CA LEU A 140 -8.24 14.32 5.77
C LEU A 140 -9.20 14.99 6.75
N SER A 141 -10.33 15.45 6.22
CA SER A 141 -11.50 15.84 7.01
C SER A 141 -12.03 14.67 7.84
N LEU A 142 -12.79 14.97 8.90
CA LEU A 142 -13.40 13.96 9.75
C LEU A 142 -14.30 12.98 8.98
N VAL A 143 -14.95 13.43 7.91
CA VAL A 143 -15.81 12.59 7.06
C VAL A 143 -14.97 11.58 6.28
N GLN A 144 -13.94 12.05 5.58
CA GLN A 144 -13.01 11.20 4.82
C GLN A 144 -12.33 10.16 5.72
N ARG A 145 -11.90 10.56 6.94
CA ARG A 145 -11.34 9.63 7.92
C ARG A 145 -12.33 8.52 8.29
N LYS A 146 -13.59 8.86 8.55
CA LYS A 146 -14.63 7.87 8.90
C LYS A 146 -14.95 6.92 7.74
N GLU A 147 -15.07 7.44 6.52
CA GLU A 147 -15.26 6.60 5.33
C GLU A 147 -14.11 5.59 5.19
N LEU A 148 -12.89 6.06 5.41
CA LEU A 148 -11.71 5.23 5.37
C LEU A 148 -11.70 4.17 6.48
N GLU A 149 -11.99 4.55 7.73
CA GLU A 149 -12.08 3.62 8.87
C GLU A 149 -13.06 2.46 8.60
N VAL A 150 -14.21 2.78 7.99
CA VAL A 150 -15.21 1.77 7.58
C VAL A 150 -14.65 0.88 6.48
N LEU A 151 -13.95 1.43 5.50
CA LEU A 151 -13.39 0.70 4.37
C LEU A 151 -12.26 -0.25 4.81
N ILE A 152 -11.36 0.21 5.68
CA ILE A 152 -10.24 -0.58 6.22
C ILE A 152 -10.67 -1.49 7.38
N GLY A 153 -11.85 -1.25 7.98
CA GLY A 153 -12.39 -2.03 9.10
C GLY A 153 -11.69 -1.77 10.44
N SER A 154 -11.10 -0.60 10.66
CA SER A 154 -10.63 -0.17 12.01
C SER A 154 -10.47 1.32 12.12
N LYS A 155 -10.42 1.77 13.38
CA LYS A 155 -10.17 3.16 13.73
C LYS A 155 -8.75 3.61 13.38
N ILE A 156 -8.64 4.86 12.96
CA ILE A 156 -7.41 5.61 12.79
C ILE A 156 -7.32 6.52 14.03
N SER A 157 -6.84 5.98 15.14
CA SER A 157 -6.78 6.66 16.46
C SER A 157 -5.49 7.42 16.65
#